data_AF-A0A2E0SG89-F1
#
_entry.id   AF-A0A2E0SG89-F1
#
_cell.length_a   1.000
_cell.length_b   1.000
_cell.length_c   1.000
_cell.angle_alpha   90.00
_cell.angle_beta   90.00
_cell.angle_gamma   90.00
#
_symmetry.space_group_name_H-M   'P 1'
#
loop_
_entity.id
_entity.type
_entity.pdbx_description
1 polymer ?
#
loop_
_entity_poly.entity_id
_entity_poly.type
_entity_poly.pdbx_seq_one_letter_code
_entity_poly.pdbx_strand_id
1 'polypeptide(L)'
;MNAEQPRLWLDDERDPRDPFIQENYGSKPDDIWVKTVEEAIDLVKSGRVRVLSLDHDLGEGPSGYEFCKWFEEECFHGRLDFQAFRFFIHTNNPVGRMNMEQCLEAIRRRGDGQISSS
;
A
#
# COMPACT_ATOMS: atom_id res chain seq x y z
N MET A 1 -3.36 -1.20 25.99
CA MET A 1 -3.10 -0.15 24.99
C MET A 1 -3.28 -0.82 23.64
N ASN A 2 -4.28 -0.44 22.85
CA ASN A 2 -4.38 -0.92 21.47
C ASN A 2 -3.28 -0.18 20.71
N ALA A 3 -2.11 -0.80 20.56
CA ALA A 3 -1.10 -0.28 19.66
C ALA A 3 -1.72 -0.36 18.26
N GLU A 4 -2.05 0.80 17.68
CA GLU A 4 -2.41 0.85 16.27
C GLU A 4 -1.24 0.27 15.48
N GLN A 5 -1.54 -0.62 14.53
CA GLN A 5 -0.49 -1.24 13.73
C GLN A 5 0.22 -0.15 12.92
N PRO A 6 1.57 -0.17 12.85
CA PRO A 6 2.31 0.81 12.06
C PRO A 6 1.82 0.82 10.61
N ARG A 7 1.49 2.03 10.11
CA ARG A 7 1.05 2.25 8.74
C ARG A 7 2.19 2.80 7.90
N LEU A 8 2.36 2.23 6.71
CA LEU A 8 3.24 2.74 5.68
C LEU A 8 2.53 3.86 4.91
N TRP A 9 3.21 4.98 4.70
CA TRP A 9 2.77 6.08 3.85
C TRP A 9 3.74 6.22 2.68
N LEU A 10 3.35 5.75 1.49
CA LEU A 10 4.14 5.82 0.26
C LEU A 10 3.74 7.07 -0.51
N ASP A 11 4.61 8.07 -0.49
CA ASP A 11 4.39 9.38 -1.10
C ASP A 11 5.73 10.10 -1.21
N ASP A 12 6.12 10.63 -2.36
CA ASP A 12 7.40 11.34 -2.50
C ASP A 12 7.30 12.82 -2.08
N GLU A 13 6.09 13.40 -2.14
CA GLU A 13 5.84 14.83 -1.94
C GLU A 13 5.22 15.18 -0.57
N ARG A 14 4.21 14.42 -0.11
CA ARG A 14 3.34 14.81 1.01
C ARG A 14 3.82 14.25 2.35
N ASP A 15 4.34 15.13 3.21
CA ASP A 15 4.76 14.77 4.58
C ASP A 15 3.55 14.39 5.45
N PRO A 16 3.48 13.15 5.99
CA PRO A 16 2.35 12.73 6.81
C PRO A 16 2.24 13.45 8.16
N ARG A 17 3.28 14.20 8.58
CA ARG A 17 3.26 15.01 9.81
C ARG A 17 2.64 16.39 9.61
N ASP A 18 2.47 16.82 8.36
CA ASP A 18 1.83 18.10 8.05
C ASP A 18 0.33 18.04 8.38
N PRO A 19 -0.20 18.95 9.21
CA PRO A 19 -1.63 19.01 9.52
C PRO A 19 -2.54 19.11 8.29
N PHE A 20 -2.10 19.80 7.23
CA PHE A 20 -2.86 19.91 5.99
C PHE A 20 -2.97 18.54 5.29
N ILE A 21 -1.89 17.76 5.26
CA ILE A 21 -1.90 16.42 4.68
C ILE A 21 -2.75 15.46 5.52
N GLN A 22 -2.70 15.58 6.84
CA GLN A 22 -3.54 14.80 7.76
C GLN A 22 -5.03 15.07 7.54
N GLU A 23 -5.41 16.35 7.43
CA GLU A 23 -6.80 16.75 7.23
C GLU A 23 -7.34 16.32 5.86
N ASN A 24 -6.54 16.47 4.80
CA ASN A 24 -7.02 16.29 3.43
C ASN A 24 -6.84 14.85 2.89
N TYR A 25 -5.88 14.10 3.42
CA TYR A 25 -5.56 12.75 2.93
C TYR A 25 -5.60 11.67 4.02
N GLY A 26 -5.82 12.05 5.29
CA GLY A 26 -5.95 11.09 6.39
C GLY A 26 -4.62 10.42 6.76
N SER A 27 -3.49 11.05 6.47
CA SER A 27 -2.19 10.64 7.03
C SER A 27 -2.21 10.79 8.56
N LYS A 28 -1.25 10.15 9.23
CA LYS A 28 -1.10 10.21 10.68
C LYS A 28 0.34 10.60 11.04
N PRO A 29 0.56 11.32 12.15
CA PRO A 29 1.90 11.73 12.57
C PRO A 29 2.90 10.57 12.76
N ASP A 30 2.40 9.38 13.10
CA ASP A 30 3.16 8.16 13.36
C ASP A 30 3.27 7.23 12.13
N ASP A 31 2.74 7.64 10.98
CA ASP A 31 2.96 6.91 9.72
C ASP A 31 4.46 6.82 9.39
N ILE A 32 4.86 5.65 8.93
CA ILE A 32 6.21 5.43 8.42
C ILE A 32 6.24 5.94 6.98
N TRP A 33 6.77 7.14 6.81
CA TRP A 33 6.92 7.79 5.52
C TRP A 33 8.06 7.16 4.70
N VAL A 34 7.72 6.68 3.51
CA VAL A 34 8.66 6.21 2.48
C VAL A 34 8.35 6.92 1.16
N LYS A 35 9.36 7.17 0.33
CA LYS A 35 9.23 7.97 -0.89
C LYS A 35 9.29 7.15 -2.17
N THR A 36 9.81 5.92 -2.07
CA THR A 36 10.06 5.06 -3.23
C THR A 36 9.40 3.70 -3.06
N VAL A 37 9.13 3.04 -4.19
CA VAL A 37 8.59 1.68 -4.21
C VAL A 37 9.55 0.70 -3.53
N GLU A 38 10.86 0.88 -3.72
CA GLU A 38 11.90 0.05 -3.11
C GLU A 38 11.86 0.13 -1.58
N GLU A 39 11.79 1.33 -1.01
CA GLU A 39 11.65 1.52 0.44
C GLU A 39 10.34 0.90 0.96
N ALA A 40 9.26 1.02 0.20
CA ALA A 40 7.98 0.42 0.57
C ALA A 40 8.05 -1.11 0.60
N ILE A 41 8.69 -1.71 -0.39
CA ILE A 41 8.93 -3.16 -0.49
C ILE A 41 9.76 -3.63 0.71
N ASP A 42 10.85 -2.95 1.03
CA ASP A 42 11.72 -3.33 2.14
C ASP A 42 10.98 -3.27 3.48
N LEU A 43 10.14 -2.25 3.67
CA LEU A 43 9.34 -2.12 4.89
C LEU A 43 8.28 -3.23 4.99
N VAL A 44 7.62 -3.60 3.90
CA VAL A 44 6.68 -4.73 3.87
C VAL A 44 7.39 -6.04 4.17
N LYS A 45 8.52 -6.30 3.52
CA LYS A 45 9.36 -7.50 3.73
C LYS A 45 9.88 -7.61 5.16
N SER A 46 10.14 -6.48 5.83
CA SER A 46 10.54 -6.48 7.24
C SER A 46 9.46 -7.01 8.20
N GLY A 47 8.21 -7.12 7.75
CA GLY A 47 7.09 -7.58 8.56
C GLY A 47 6.53 -6.53 9.53
N ARG A 48 7.09 -5.31 9.54
CA ARG A 48 6.74 -4.25 10.51
C ARG A 48 5.41 -3.56 10.25
N VAL A 49 4.91 -3.62 9.02
CA VAL A 49 3.68 -2.95 8.59
C VAL A 49 2.67 -3.94 8.02
N ARG A 50 1.40 -3.66 8.26
CA ARG A 50 0.25 -4.37 7.67
C ARG A 50 -0.80 -3.41 7.14
N VAL A 51 -0.63 -2.12 7.37
CA VAL A 51 -1.50 -1.07 6.85
C VAL A 51 -0.69 -0.24 5.87
N LEU A 52 -1.20 -0.06 4.66
CA LEU A 52 -0.47 0.57 3.55
C LEU A 52 -1.34 1.69 2.97
N SER A 53 -0.82 2.91 2.91
CA SER A 53 -1.40 4.05 2.20
C SER A 53 -0.52 4.39 1.02
N LEU A 54 -1.07 4.31 -0.19
CA LEU A 54 -0.30 4.36 -1.43
C LEU A 54 -0.69 5.55 -2.29
N ASP A 55 0.32 6.33 -2.67
CA ASP A 55 0.26 7.23 -3.81
C ASP A 55 0.67 6.52 -5.10
N HIS A 56 0.13 6.99 -6.23
CA HIS A 56 0.48 6.49 -7.55
C HIS A 56 1.71 7.21 -8.12
N ASP A 57 1.73 8.54 -8.09
CA ASP A 57 2.76 9.32 -8.77
C ASP A 57 3.96 9.51 -7.84
N LEU A 58 5.10 8.88 -8.14
CA LEU A 58 6.30 8.88 -7.28
C LEU A 58 7.52 9.46 -8.03
N GLY A 59 7.29 10.57 -8.72
CA GLY A 59 8.29 11.22 -9.56
C GLY A 59 8.68 10.40 -10.80
N GLU A 60 10.00 10.27 -11.04
CA GLU A 60 10.55 9.59 -12.23
C GLU A 60 10.74 8.07 -12.05
N GLY A 61 10.52 7.55 -10.85
CA GLY A 61 10.70 6.13 -10.51
C GLY A 61 9.50 5.23 -10.82
N PRO A 62 9.53 3.98 -10.37
CA PRO A 62 8.36 3.11 -10.39
C PRO A 62 7.18 3.77 -9.67
N SER A 63 5.98 3.71 -10.25
CA SER A 63 4.77 4.26 -9.66
C SER A 63 4.21 3.37 -8.54
N GLY A 64 3.25 3.88 -7.78
CA GLY A 64 2.49 3.05 -6.82
C GLY A 64 1.80 1.85 -7.46
N TYR A 65 1.52 1.90 -8.77
CA TYR A 65 1.00 0.75 -9.50
C TYR A 65 2.05 -0.38 -9.65
N GLU A 66 3.34 -0.03 -9.74
CA GLU A 66 4.43 -1.00 -9.76
C GLU A 66 4.55 -1.72 -8.41
N PHE A 67 4.35 -1.00 -7.31
CA PHE A 67 4.23 -1.61 -5.98
C PHE A 67 3.08 -2.61 -5.92
N CYS A 68 1.88 -2.26 -6.44
CA CYS A 68 0.74 -3.19 -6.47
C CYS A 68 1.03 -4.46 -7.28
N LYS A 69 1.69 -4.35 -8.44
CA LYS A 69 2.10 -5.51 -9.26
C LYS A 69 3.10 -6.41 -8.55
N TRP A 70 4.09 -5.81 -7.88
CA TRP A 70 5.01 -6.58 -7.03
C TRP A 70 4.25 -7.31 -5.92
N PHE A 71 3.32 -6.63 -5.25
CA PHE A 71 2.52 -7.25 -4.18
C PHE A 71 1.66 -8.41 -4.71
N GLU A 72 1.06 -8.27 -5.89
CA GLU A 72 0.33 -9.34 -6.57
C GLU A 72 1.22 -10.57 -6.80
N GLU A 73 2.44 -10.37 -7.29
CA GLU A 73 3.41 -11.44 -7.52
C GLU A 73 3.79 -12.16 -6.22
N GLU A 74 4.05 -11.42 -5.14
CA GLU A 74 4.33 -12.01 -3.82
C GLU A 74 3.14 -12.83 -3.29
N CYS A 75 1.91 -12.35 -3.49
CA CYS A 75 0.71 -13.11 -3.14
C CYS A 75 0.54 -14.36 -4.01
N PHE A 76 0.77 -14.25 -5.31
CA PHE A 76 0.68 -15.38 -6.24
C PHE A 76 1.65 -16.51 -5.87
N HIS A 77 2.85 -16.16 -5.41
CA HIS A 77 3.84 -17.12 -4.95
C HIS A 77 3.65 -17.58 -3.50
N GLY A 78 2.59 -17.15 -2.81
CA GLY A 78 2.31 -17.52 -1.42
C GLY A 78 3.31 -16.93 -0.41
N ARG A 79 4.05 -15.87 -0.78
CA ARG A 79 5.00 -15.18 0.09
C ARG A 79 4.32 -14.13 0.97
N LEU A 80 3.23 -13.53 0.50
CA LEU A 80 2.39 -12.62 1.26
C LEU A 80 0.93 -13.09 1.24
N ASP A 81 0.26 -13.00 2.38
CA ASP A 81 -1.19 -13.17 2.48
C ASP A 81 -1.86 -11.81 2.33
N PHE A 82 -2.63 -11.61 1.25
CA PHE A 82 -3.35 -10.36 1.01
C PHE A 82 -4.31 -10.00 2.15
N GLN A 83 -4.93 -10.99 2.80
CA GLN A 83 -5.90 -10.76 3.89
C GLN A 83 -5.22 -10.24 5.17
N ALA A 84 -3.91 -10.42 5.29
CA ALA A 84 -3.14 -9.88 6.40
C ALA A 84 -2.90 -8.36 6.26
N PHE A 85 -3.23 -7.75 5.11
CA PHE A 85 -2.95 -6.34 4.83
C PHE A 85 -4.22 -5.52 4.64
N ARG A 86 -4.15 -4.24 5.03
CA ARG A 86 -5.16 -3.23 4.74
C ARG A 86 -4.57 -2.17 3.82
N PHE A 87 -5.25 -1.90 2.72
CA PHE A 87 -4.83 -0.92 1.72
C PHE A 87 -5.70 0.33 1.73
N PHE A 88 -5.06 1.48 1.56
CA PHE A 88 -5.65 2.77 1.26
C PHE A 88 -4.94 3.34 0.03
N ILE A 89 -5.69 3.99 -0.86
CA ILE A 89 -5.14 4.69 -2.02
C ILE A 89 -5.46 6.17 -1.86
N HIS A 90 -4.43 7.00 -1.67
CA HIS A 90 -4.55 8.44 -1.41
C HIS A 90 -4.05 9.29 -2.59
N THR A 91 -3.89 8.68 -3.76
CA THR A 91 -3.47 9.40 -4.97
C THR A 91 -4.54 10.35 -5.52
N ASN A 92 -4.07 11.47 -6.09
CA ASN A 92 -4.91 12.41 -6.85
C ASN A 92 -5.04 12.04 -8.32
N ASN A 93 -4.28 11.05 -8.82
CA ASN A 93 -4.35 10.59 -10.19
C ASN A 93 -5.54 9.63 -10.39
N PRO A 94 -6.63 10.02 -11.06
CA PRO A 94 -7.82 9.18 -11.17
C PRO A 94 -7.57 7.91 -11.99
N VAL A 95 -6.71 7.98 -13.02
CA VAL A 95 -6.35 6.81 -13.84
C VAL A 95 -5.46 5.87 -13.04
N GLY A 96 -4.45 6.42 -12.37
CA GLY A 96 -3.57 5.67 -11.47
C GLY A 96 -4.34 4.96 -10.37
N ARG A 97 -5.26 5.68 -9.71
CA ARG A 97 -6.19 5.14 -8.71
C ARG A 97 -6.96 3.94 -9.26
N MET A 98 -7.63 4.09 -10.39
CA MET A 98 -8.45 3.03 -11.00
C MET A 98 -7.61 1.78 -11.31
N ASN A 99 -6.40 1.95 -11.83
CA ASN A 99 -5.50 0.83 -12.12
C ASN A 99 -5.05 0.10 -10.85
N MET A 100 -4.68 0.85 -9.80
CA MET A 100 -4.29 0.28 -8.51
C MET A 100 -5.45 -0.44 -7.82
N GLU A 101 -6.64 0.16 -7.80
CA GLU A 101 -7.85 -0.45 -7.24
C GLU A 101 -8.20 -1.77 -7.94
N GLN A 102 -8.15 -1.80 -9.27
CA GLN A 102 -8.39 -3.02 -10.06
C GLN A 102 -7.37 -4.12 -9.78
N CYS A 103 -6.09 -3.77 -9.65
CA CYS A 103 -5.04 -4.73 -9.29
C CYS A 103 -5.29 -5.34 -7.90
N LEU A 104 -5.51 -4.51 -6.87
CA LEU A 104 -5.79 -4.98 -5.51
C LEU A 104 -7.08 -5.81 -5.44
N GLU A 105 -8.11 -5.43 -6.18
CA GLU A 105 -9.35 -6.21 -6.26
C GLU A 105 -9.13 -7.57 -6.92
N ALA A 106 -8.33 -7.63 -7.99
CA ALA A 106 -7.98 -8.89 -8.64
C ALA A 106 -7.22 -9.83 -7.70
N ILE A 107 -6.27 -9.30 -6.92
CA ILE A 107 -5.56 -10.09 -5.89
C ILE A 107 -6.56 -10.63 -4.86
N ARG A 108 -7.44 -9.76 -4.32
CA ARG A 108 -8.44 -10.15 -3.32
C ARG A 108 -9.32 -11.30 -3.81
N ARG A 109 -9.88 -11.17 -5.02
CA ARG A 109 -10.75 -12.20 -5.62
C ARG A 109 -10.04 -13.55 -5.78
N ARG A 110 -8.74 -13.54 -6.10
CA ARG A 110 -7.93 -14.77 -6.21
C ARG A 110 -7.64 -15.40 -4.86
N GLY A 111 -7.33 -14.58 -3.85
CA GLY A 111 -7.11 -15.04 -2.47
C GLY A 111 -8.35 -15.71 -1.88
N ASP A 112 -9.53 -15.12 -2.08
CA ASP A 112 -10.80 -15.68 -1.62
C ASP A 112 -11.14 -17.02 -2.32
N GLY A 113 -10.78 -17.14 -3.61
CA GLY A 113 -11.01 -18.35 -4.41
C GLY A 113 -10.17 -19.56 -4.00
N GLN A 114 -9.03 -19.36 -3.33
CA GLN A 114 -8.16 -20.45 -2.87
C GLN A 114 -8.58 -21.07 -1.52
N ILE A 115 -9.53 -20.46 -0.78
CA ILE A 115 -10.01 -20.96 0.52
C ILE A 115 -11.06 -22.08 0.33
N SER A 116 -11.54 -22.34 -0.89
CA SER A 116 -12.56 -23.35 -1.19
C SER A 116 -11.97 -24.66 -1.75
N SER A 117 -11.04 -25.30 -1.04
CA SER A 117 -10.72 -26.71 -1.29
C SER A 117 -9.95 -27.32 -0.10
N SER A 118 -10.70 -27.81 0.88
CA SER A 118 -10.31 -28.86 1.81
C SER A 118 -11.56 -29.51 2.39
#